data_AF-A0A954GFP3-F1
#
_entry.id   AF-A0A954GFP3-F1
#
_cell.length_a   1.000
_cell.length_b   1.000
_cell.length_c   1.000
_cell.angle_alpha   90.00
_cell.angle_beta   90.00
_cell.angle_gamma   90.00
#
_symmetry.space_group_name_H-M   'P 1'
#
loop_
_entity.id
_entity.type
_entity.pdbx_description
1 polymer ?
#
loop_
_entity_poly.entity_id
_entity_poly.type
_entity_poly.pdbx_seq_one_letter_code
_entity_poly.pdbx_strand_id
1 'polypeptide(L)'
;MMGIALARCEVPDELVDRLSNRVTHRGDGEPEVQFLYRQRPRVLPVWHHGRLVIMPWAGWCPLEELESRAWSERRPKQADIPATYCVDRGIWYQVKEGIRGVIVQNQVYPITQPASHYYRVMTRSERMPLLIGESF
;
A
#
# COMPACT_ATOMS: atom_id res chain seq x y z
N MET A 1 -7.66 -9.43 3.83
CA MET A 1 -6.63 -8.84 4.71
C MET A 1 -5.52 -8.38 3.81
N MET A 2 -5.23 -7.08 3.84
CA MET A 2 -4.38 -6.47 2.83
C MET A 2 -3.00 -6.08 3.36
N GLY A 3 -2.02 -6.02 2.47
CA GLY A 3 -0.66 -5.57 2.72
C GLY A 3 0.08 -5.36 1.39
N ILE A 4 1.32 -4.90 1.48
CA ILE A 4 2.19 -4.74 0.30
C ILE A 4 3.59 -5.27 0.60
N ALA A 5 4.38 -5.46 -0.45
CA ALA A 5 5.80 -5.72 -0.37
C ALA A 5 6.55 -4.86 -1.40
N LEU A 6 7.75 -4.44 -1.03
CA LEU A 6 8.73 -3.82 -1.92
C LEU A 6 9.92 -4.75 -2.07
N ALA A 7 10.52 -4.80 -3.25
CA ALA A 7 11.84 -5.40 -3.40
C ALA A 7 12.83 -4.68 -2.48
N ARG A 8 13.71 -5.43 -1.82
CA ARG A 8 14.67 -4.89 -0.86
C ARG A 8 15.55 -3.80 -1.48
N CYS A 9 15.96 -3.97 -2.74
CA CYS A 9 16.74 -3.01 -3.49
C CYS A 9 16.02 -1.66 -3.77
N GLU A 10 14.69 -1.62 -3.67
CA GLU A 10 13.88 -0.40 -3.83
C GLU A 10 13.72 0.38 -2.52
N VAL A 11 14.17 -0.19 -1.40
CA VAL A 11 14.11 0.45 -0.08
C VAL A 11 15.50 0.98 0.29
N PRO A 12 15.65 2.27 0.64
CA PRO A 12 16.92 2.82 1.13
C PRO A 12 17.46 2.03 2.33
N ASP A 13 18.78 1.83 2.37
CA ASP A 13 19.43 1.01 3.40
C ASP A 13 19.13 1.50 4.83
N GLU A 14 19.12 2.81 5.04
CA GLU A 14 18.76 3.42 6.33
C GLU A 14 17.36 3.03 6.82
N LEU A 15 16.42 2.78 5.90
CA LEU A 15 15.08 2.31 6.25
C LEU A 15 15.06 0.81 6.48
N VAL A 16 15.87 0.04 5.76
CA VAL A 16 15.91 -1.42 5.91
C VAL A 16 16.39 -1.82 7.27
N ASP A 17 17.45 -1.20 7.79
CA ASP A 17 17.97 -1.53 9.12
C ASP A 17 16.88 -1.40 10.19
N ARG A 18 16.06 -0.34 10.05
CA ARG A 18 14.89 -0.06 10.91
C ARG A 18 13.71 -1.00 10.68
N LEU A 19 13.66 -1.67 9.53
CA LEU A 19 12.60 -2.57 9.09
C LEU A 19 13.08 -4.03 8.97
N SER A 20 14.21 -4.38 9.58
CA SER A 20 14.82 -5.71 9.49
C SER A 20 13.85 -6.84 9.85
N ASN A 21 12.94 -6.61 10.80
CA ASN A 21 11.88 -7.55 11.17
C ASN A 21 10.73 -7.70 10.15
N ARG A 22 10.81 -7.01 9.02
CA ARG A 22 9.87 -7.07 7.88
C ARG A 22 10.53 -7.61 6.62
N VAL A 23 11.84 -7.83 6.64
CA VAL A 23 12.55 -8.44 5.52
C VAL A 23 12.19 -9.92 5.47
N THR A 24 11.77 -10.38 4.31
CA THR A 24 11.37 -11.76 4.06
C THR A 24 11.95 -12.25 2.75
N HIS A 25 12.11 -13.57 2.63
CA HIS A 25 12.59 -14.22 1.42
C HIS A 25 11.47 -15.07 0.83
N ARG A 26 11.25 -14.95 -0.49
CA ARG A 26 10.40 -15.87 -1.25
C ARG A 26 11.29 -16.84 -2.01
N GLY A 27 11.59 -17.98 -1.38
CA GLY A 27 12.54 -18.96 -1.94
C GLY A 27 13.92 -18.32 -2.15
N ASP A 28 14.55 -18.61 -3.29
CA ASP A 28 15.88 -18.09 -3.68
C ASP A 28 15.82 -16.72 -4.37
N GLY A 29 14.66 -16.05 -4.38
CA GLY A 29 14.47 -14.74 -5.02
C GLY A 29 15.06 -13.57 -4.23
N GLU A 30 15.00 -12.37 -4.84
CA GLU A 30 15.36 -11.11 -4.21
C GLU A 30 14.55 -10.93 -2.90
N PRO A 31 15.20 -10.55 -1.77
CA PRO A 31 14.49 -10.30 -0.54
C PRO A 31 13.48 -9.16 -0.70
N GLU A 32 12.42 -9.18 0.09
CA GLU A 32 11.39 -8.16 0.05
C GLU A 32 11.07 -7.63 1.45
N VAL A 33 10.66 -6.37 1.53
CA VAL A 33 10.22 -5.73 2.77
C VAL A 33 8.70 -5.72 2.79
N GLN A 34 8.10 -6.46 3.73
CA GLN A 34 6.64 -6.60 3.83
C GLN A 34 5.99 -5.61 4.81
N PHE A 35 4.88 -5.03 4.37
CA PHE A 35 4.06 -4.10 5.13
C PHE A 35 2.63 -4.65 5.22
N LEU A 36 2.41 -5.52 6.22
CA LEU A 36 1.12 -6.18 6.42
C LEU A 36 0.25 -5.38 7.40
N TYR A 37 -1.04 -5.18 7.08
CA TYR A 37 -1.95 -4.44 7.98
C TYR A 37 -2.10 -5.08 9.37
N ARG A 38 -1.91 -6.40 9.48
CA ARG A 38 -1.96 -7.11 10.76
C ARG A 38 -0.70 -6.95 11.62
N GLN A 39 0.42 -6.55 11.02
CA GLN A 39 1.70 -6.44 11.70
C GLN A 39 1.81 -5.09 12.42
N ARG A 40 2.26 -5.09 13.67
CA ARG A 40 2.47 -3.86 14.46
C ARG A 40 3.96 -3.45 14.44
N PRO A 41 4.28 -2.15 14.38
CA PRO A 41 3.36 -1.04 14.13
C PRO A 41 2.77 -1.11 12.71
N ARG A 42 1.54 -0.61 12.52
CA ARG A 42 0.93 -0.55 11.19
C ARG A 42 1.52 0.63 10.44
N VAL A 43 2.33 0.35 9.42
CA VAL A 43 3.02 1.38 8.65
C VAL A 43 3.06 1.02 7.18
N LEU A 44 3.20 2.03 6.34
CA LEU A 44 3.41 1.88 4.90
C LEU A 44 4.57 2.78 4.43
N PRO A 45 5.32 2.33 3.41
CA PRO A 45 6.21 3.19 2.66
C PRO A 45 5.39 4.17 1.82
N VAL A 46 5.80 5.44 1.81
CA VAL A 46 5.09 6.51 1.09
C VAL A 46 6.12 7.40 0.43
N TRP A 47 5.92 7.74 -0.85
CA TRP A 47 6.66 8.82 -1.50
C TRP A 47 6.13 10.16 -0.98
N HIS A 48 6.97 10.88 -0.24
CA HIS A 48 6.64 12.18 0.32
C HIS A 48 7.81 13.15 0.09
N HIS A 49 7.57 14.24 -0.64
CA HIS A 49 8.60 15.22 -1.02
C HIS A 49 9.84 14.59 -1.68
N GLY A 50 9.63 13.63 -2.60
CA GLY A 50 10.70 12.96 -3.34
C GLY A 50 11.54 11.97 -2.52
N ARG A 51 11.12 11.65 -1.30
CA ARG A 51 11.78 10.68 -0.43
C ARG A 51 10.82 9.59 -0.01
N LEU A 52 11.35 8.37 0.11
CA LEU A 52 10.61 7.27 0.70
C LEU A 52 10.60 7.45 2.21
N VAL A 53 9.40 7.52 2.80
CA VAL A 53 9.22 7.64 4.24
C VAL A 53 8.27 6.56 4.74
N ILE A 54 8.41 6.18 6.00
CA ILE A 54 7.53 5.21 6.64
C ILE A 54 6.49 5.96 7.46
N MET A 55 5.21 5.82 7.10
CA MET A 55 4.11 6.53 7.75
C MET A 55 3.13 5.57 8.43
N PRO A 56 2.51 5.97 9.56
CA PRO A 56 1.47 5.18 10.20
C PRO A 56 0.29 4.92 9.26
N TRP A 57 -0.11 3.65 9.19
CA TRP A 57 -1.24 3.20 8.40
C TRP A 57 -2.49 3.12 9.27
N ALA A 58 -3.40 4.07 9.07
CA ALA A 58 -4.55 4.29 9.95
C ALA A 58 -5.84 3.63 9.48
N GLY A 59 -5.97 3.30 8.20
CA GLY A 59 -7.16 2.66 7.67
C GLY A 59 -7.20 2.72 6.15
N TRP A 60 -8.41 2.83 5.60
CA TRP A 60 -8.69 2.88 4.17
C TRP A 60 -9.44 4.15 3.84
N CYS A 61 -9.28 4.65 2.62
CA CYS A 61 -10.08 5.74 2.08
C CYS A 61 -10.86 5.21 0.86
N PRO A 62 -12.17 4.98 0.95
CA PRO A 62 -12.98 4.69 -0.23
C PRO A 62 -12.90 5.83 -1.24
N LEU A 63 -12.64 5.53 -2.51
CA LEU A 63 -12.52 6.52 -3.58
C LEU A 63 -13.77 7.38 -3.67
N GLU A 64 -14.95 6.77 -3.54
CA GLU A 64 -16.24 7.45 -3.55
C GLU A 64 -16.42 8.47 -2.41
N GLU A 65 -15.82 8.23 -1.24
CA GLU A 65 -15.82 9.18 -0.12
C GLU A 65 -14.88 10.37 -0.38
N LEU A 66 -13.74 10.10 -1.05
CA LEU A 66 -12.81 11.13 -1.45
C LEU A 66 -13.42 12.05 -2.53
N GLU A 67 -14.05 11.45 -3.54
CA GLU A 67 -14.71 12.15 -4.64
C GLU A 67 -15.93 12.96 -4.18
N SER A 68 -16.71 12.42 -3.24
CA SER A 68 -17.85 13.13 -2.62
C SER A 68 -17.44 14.20 -1.62
N ARG A 69 -16.13 14.47 -1.47
CA ARG A 69 -15.58 15.51 -0.58
C ARG A 69 -15.82 15.26 0.91
N ALA A 70 -16.19 14.05 1.33
CA ALA A 70 -16.41 13.68 2.73
C ALA A 70 -15.16 13.88 3.62
N TRP A 71 -13.98 13.88 3.00
CA TRP A 71 -12.69 14.06 3.69
C TRP A 71 -12.19 15.52 3.70
N SER A 72 -12.90 16.48 3.10
CA SER A 72 -12.37 17.83 2.82
C SER A 72 -11.90 18.59 4.06
N GLU A 73 -12.64 18.49 5.18
CA GLU A 73 -12.26 19.15 6.45
C GLU A 73 -10.91 18.65 6.97
N ARG A 74 -10.55 17.40 6.65
CA ARG A 74 -9.28 16.77 7.05
C ARG A 74 -8.12 17.11 6.11
N ARG A 75 -8.39 17.85 5.03
CA ARG A 75 -7.40 18.33 4.03
C ARG A 75 -6.48 17.21 3.52
N PRO A 76 -7.03 16.14 2.90
CA PRO A 76 -6.26 15.03 2.40
C PRO A 76 -5.25 15.49 1.34
N LYS A 77 -4.02 15.02 1.44
CA LYS A 77 -2.99 15.21 0.41
C LYS A 77 -2.81 13.90 -0.33
N GLN A 78 -2.76 13.94 -1.66
CA GLN A 78 -2.47 12.75 -2.45
C GLN A 78 -1.09 12.18 -2.07
N ALA A 79 -0.99 10.86 -2.06
CA ALA A 79 0.23 10.15 -1.77
C ALA A 79 0.34 8.88 -2.63
N ASP A 80 1.57 8.50 -2.94
CA ASP A 80 1.88 7.28 -3.66
C ASP A 80 2.58 6.31 -2.71
N ILE A 81 2.04 5.10 -2.65
CA ILE A 81 2.54 4.01 -1.81
C ILE A 81 3.18 3.02 -2.77
N PRO A 82 4.52 3.02 -2.92
CA PRO A 82 5.17 2.14 -3.85
C PRO A 82 5.06 0.69 -3.36
N ALA A 83 4.87 -0.22 -4.32
CA ALA A 83 4.82 -1.64 -4.05
C ALA A 83 5.23 -2.41 -5.32
N THR A 84 5.90 -3.55 -5.12
CA THR A 84 6.15 -4.56 -6.15
C THR A 84 5.06 -5.63 -6.12
N TYR A 85 4.55 -5.94 -4.93
CA TYR A 85 3.44 -6.85 -4.72
C TYR A 85 2.42 -6.27 -3.75
N CYS A 86 1.16 -6.62 -3.98
CA CYS A 86 0.11 -6.49 -2.99
C CYS A 86 -0.33 -7.89 -2.53
N VAL A 87 -0.85 -7.97 -1.31
CA VAL A 87 -1.56 -9.14 -0.82
C VAL A 87 -2.98 -8.73 -0.45
N ASP A 88 -3.97 -9.50 -0.87
CA ASP A 88 -5.28 -9.49 -0.24
C ASP A 88 -5.79 -10.91 -0.02
N ARG A 89 -6.35 -11.15 1.18
CA ARG A 89 -6.88 -12.44 1.62
C ARG A 89 -5.90 -13.61 1.39
N GLY A 90 -4.60 -13.35 1.54
CA GLY A 90 -3.53 -14.33 1.37
C GLY A 90 -3.06 -14.54 -0.08
N ILE A 91 -3.73 -13.91 -1.05
CA ILE A 91 -3.34 -13.95 -2.46
C ILE A 91 -2.37 -12.80 -2.73
N TRP A 92 -1.13 -13.16 -3.03
CA TRP A 92 -0.12 -12.22 -3.48
C TRP A 92 -0.21 -12.03 -5.00
N TYR A 93 -0.22 -10.78 -5.43
CA TYR A 93 -0.26 -10.41 -6.85
C TYR A 93 0.70 -9.24 -7.11
N GLN A 94 1.34 -9.28 -8.27
CA GLN A 94 2.28 -8.24 -8.68
C GLN A 94 1.53 -6.98 -9.07
N VAL A 95 2.14 -5.83 -8.80
CA VAL A 95 1.68 -4.51 -9.26
C VAL A 95 2.85 -3.79 -9.93
N LYS A 96 2.56 -2.86 -10.83
CA LYS A 96 3.61 -2.21 -11.63
C LYS A 96 4.36 -1.11 -10.87
N GLU A 97 3.62 -0.23 -10.22
CA GLU A 97 4.18 0.98 -9.60
C GLU A 97 3.80 1.11 -8.12
N GLY A 98 2.65 0.56 -7.73
CA GLY A 98 2.14 0.63 -6.38
C GLY A 98 0.66 0.99 -6.32
N ILE A 99 0.26 1.62 -5.22
CA ILE A 99 -1.14 1.99 -4.96
C ILE A 99 -1.26 3.46 -4.57
N ARG A 100 -2.38 4.08 -4.91
CA ARG A 100 -2.70 5.44 -4.50
C ARG A 100 -3.14 5.46 -3.03
N GLY A 101 -2.84 6.55 -2.36
CA GLY A 101 -3.27 6.83 -1.00
C GLY A 101 -3.52 8.32 -0.77
N VAL A 102 -3.97 8.63 0.44
CA VAL A 102 -4.00 10.00 0.96
C VAL A 102 -3.29 10.08 2.30
N ILE A 103 -2.61 11.21 2.52
CA ILE A 103 -2.06 11.60 3.81
C ILE A 103 -3.03 12.54 4.49
N VAL A 104 -3.41 12.20 5.72
CA VAL A 104 -4.21 13.02 6.63
C VAL A 104 -3.53 13.00 7.99
N GLN A 105 -3.23 14.18 8.54
CA GLN A 105 -2.61 14.31 9.87
C GLN A 105 -1.38 13.39 10.08
N ASN A 106 -0.49 13.34 9.09
CA ASN A 106 0.71 12.48 9.06
C ASN A 106 0.44 10.97 9.13
N GLN A 107 -0.77 10.54 8.80
CA GLN A 107 -1.15 9.14 8.65
C GLN A 107 -1.55 8.88 7.20
N VAL A 108 -1.28 7.67 6.72
CA VAL A 108 -1.62 7.26 5.36
C VAL A 108 -2.83 6.33 5.35
N TYR A 109 -3.71 6.59 4.38
CA TYR A 109 -4.90 5.82 4.07
C TYR A 109 -4.80 5.42 2.60
N PRO A 110 -4.53 4.15 2.27
CA PRO A 110 -4.59 3.71 0.89
C PRO A 110 -6.02 3.90 0.35
N ILE A 111 -6.11 4.34 -0.90
CA ILE A 111 -7.38 4.51 -1.58
C ILE A 111 -7.85 3.14 -2.07
N THR A 112 -9.14 2.87 -1.88
CA THR A 112 -9.79 1.65 -2.38
C THR A 112 -10.95 1.99 -3.28
N GLN A 113 -11.23 1.14 -4.26
CA GLN A 113 -12.36 1.25 -5.18
C GLN A 113 -13.14 -0.08 -5.21
N PRO A 114 -14.36 -0.12 -5.79
CA PRO A 114 -15.04 -1.38 -6.08
C PRO A 114 -14.12 -2.35 -6.85
N ALA A 115 -14.10 -3.61 -6.45
CA ALA A 115 -13.27 -4.61 -7.11
C ALA A 115 -13.74 -4.87 -8.54
N SER A 116 -12.80 -4.90 -9.47
CA SER A 116 -13.04 -5.43 -10.82
C SER A 116 -13.50 -6.89 -10.75
N HIS A 117 -14.14 -7.37 -11.81
CA HIS A 117 -14.57 -8.77 -11.87
C HIS A 117 -13.40 -9.73 -11.66
N TYR A 118 -12.27 -9.49 -12.34
CA TYR A 118 -11.06 -10.30 -12.20
C TYR A 118 -10.54 -10.30 -10.75
N TYR A 119 -10.42 -9.12 -10.13
CA TYR A 119 -9.93 -9.00 -8.77
C TYR A 119 -10.82 -9.75 -7.78
N ARG A 120 -12.14 -9.65 -7.94
CA ARG A 120 -13.12 -10.34 -7.11
C ARG A 120 -13.05 -11.86 -7.27
N VAL A 121 -12.87 -12.35 -8.49
CA VAL A 121 -12.65 -13.78 -8.75
C VAL A 121 -11.35 -14.26 -8.07
N MET A 122 -10.27 -13.48 -8.22
CA MET A 122 -8.94 -13.81 -7.70
C MET A 122 -8.90 -13.81 -6.16
N THR A 123 -9.44 -12.78 -5.52
CA THR A 123 -9.24 -12.53 -4.08
C THR A 123 -10.49 -12.75 -3.23
N ARG A 124 -11.68 -12.81 -3.85
CA ARG A 124 -12.99 -12.80 -3.17
C ARG A 124 -13.26 -11.51 -2.38
N SER A 125 -12.58 -10.42 -2.74
CA SER A 125 -12.77 -9.11 -2.12
C SER A 125 -13.70 -8.24 -2.97
N GLU A 126 -14.61 -7.51 -2.32
CA GLU A 126 -15.52 -6.56 -2.98
C GLU A 126 -14.86 -5.21 -3.25
N ARG A 127 -13.71 -4.96 -2.64
CA ARG A 127 -12.91 -3.74 -2.84
C ARG A 127 -11.49 -4.11 -3.20
N MET A 128 -10.85 -3.25 -3.97
CA MET A 128 -9.45 -3.36 -4.37
C MET A 128 -8.73 -2.03 -4.15
N PRO A 129 -7.40 -2.02 -3.97
CA PRO A 129 -6.64 -0.77 -3.99
C PRO A 129 -6.75 -0.08 -5.35
N LEU A 130 -6.69 1.25 -5.35
CA LEU A 130 -6.51 2.02 -6.57
C LEU A 130 -5.06 1.90 -7.03
N LEU A 131 -4.80 1.04 -8.03
CA LEU A 131 -3.45 0.79 -8.55
C LEU A 131 -2.91 1.98 -9.34
N ILE A 132 -1.59 2.16 -9.34
CA ILE A 132 -0.90 3.17 -10.14
C ILE A 132 -0.47 2.54 -11.47
N GLY A 133 -0.77 3.20 -12.59
CA GLY A 133 -0.34 2.76 -13.92
C GLY A 133 -1.10 1.54 -14.48
N GLU A 134 -2.22 1.16 -13.85
CA GLU A 134 -3.00 -0.03 -14.19
C GLU A 134 -4.51 0.26 -14.18
N SER A 135 -5.21 -0.26 -15.18
CA SER A 135 -6.67 -0.23 -15.30
C SER A 135 -7.16 -1.65 -15.63
N PHE A 136 -8.28 -2.07 -15.02
CA PHE A 136 -8.90 -3.39 -15.21
C PHE A 136 -10.31 -3.27 -15.75
#